data_AF-A0A2A4J555-F1
#
_entry.id   AF-A0A2A4J555-F1
#
_cell.length_a   1.000
_cell.length_b   1.000
_cell.length_c   1.000
_cell.angle_alpha   90.00
_cell.angle_beta   90.00
_cell.angle_gamma   90.00
#
_symmetry.space_group_name_H-M   'P 1'
#
loop_
_entity.id
_entity.type
_entity.pdbx_description
1 polymer ?
#
loop_
_entity_poly.entity_id
_entity_poly.type
_entity_poly.pdbx_seq_one_letter_code
_entity_poly.pdbx_strand_id
1 'polypeptide(L)'
;MAYLRVKHFVIFLMVMQVNAQRFRRVENDDDDDTIISALRDVSNQTKADTLNLPANASTIRENITDTFSCENRTYGYYADVDNECQVFHVCLPSQTPSGRNVTYRWSFICPSETVFNQEALTCTRVADSIDCKDSPDFYHLNMEIGKETNKTEQTNKKENRKIQKRKQEKRKENFIMDNVVMTNVVRDIVHDELKDHLKAVELTKDGKDSPLLIEAVIESIDPEVEDVEMEQRREEEMDRMIMERNVRNARNMKRGSMRFKSDV
;
A
#
# COMPACT_ATOMS: atom_id res chain seq x y z
N MET A 1 -88.19 -6.64 -0.95
CA MET A 1 -87.35 -6.69 -2.18
C MET A 1 -86.91 -5.29 -2.66
N ALA A 2 -87.78 -4.28 -2.69
CA ALA A 2 -87.42 -2.92 -3.18
C ALA A 2 -86.40 -2.16 -2.29
N TYR A 3 -86.54 -2.24 -0.96
CA TYR A 3 -85.68 -1.52 -0.01
C TYR A 3 -84.21 -1.94 -0.04
N LEU A 4 -83.93 -3.21 -0.37
CA LEU A 4 -82.57 -3.74 -0.43
C LEU A 4 -81.83 -3.24 -1.68
N ARG A 5 -82.55 -3.10 -2.80
CA ARG A 5 -82.02 -2.53 -4.06
C ARG A 5 -81.72 -1.04 -3.94
N VAL A 6 -82.56 -0.28 -3.22
CA VAL A 6 -82.33 1.15 -2.97
C VAL A 6 -81.11 1.37 -2.06
N LYS A 7 -80.95 0.57 -0.99
CA LYS A 7 -79.75 0.64 -0.13
C LYS A 7 -78.46 0.32 -0.88
N HIS A 8 -78.45 -0.73 -1.72
CA HIS A 8 -77.27 -1.04 -2.54
C HIS A 8 -76.96 0.02 -3.57
N PHE A 9 -77.98 0.67 -4.16
CA PHE A 9 -77.77 1.75 -5.13
C PHE A 9 -77.19 3.02 -4.48
N VAL A 10 -77.64 3.36 -3.26
CA VAL A 10 -77.08 4.49 -2.49
C VAL A 10 -75.65 4.23 -2.04
N ILE A 11 -75.33 2.99 -1.61
CA ILE A 11 -73.95 2.61 -1.26
C ILE A 11 -73.06 2.66 -2.50
N PHE A 12 -73.53 2.19 -3.65
CA PHE A 12 -72.77 2.24 -4.90
C PHE A 12 -72.53 3.69 -5.37
N LEU A 13 -73.53 4.56 -5.25
CA LEU A 13 -73.39 6.01 -5.52
C LEU A 13 -72.39 6.67 -4.57
N MET A 14 -72.43 6.37 -3.27
CA MET A 14 -71.47 6.88 -2.29
C MET A 14 -70.04 6.39 -2.58
N VAL A 15 -69.85 5.11 -2.94
CA VAL A 15 -68.54 4.55 -3.30
C VAL A 15 -68.01 5.17 -4.60
N MET A 16 -68.87 5.39 -5.59
CA MET A 16 -68.50 6.07 -6.83
C MET A 16 -68.17 7.56 -6.61
N GLN A 17 -68.89 8.25 -5.72
CA GLN A 17 -68.57 9.63 -5.33
C GLN A 17 -67.25 9.74 -4.57
N VAL A 18 -66.96 8.82 -3.65
CA VAL A 18 -65.68 8.76 -2.92
C VAL A 18 -64.51 8.46 -3.87
N ASN A 19 -64.69 7.55 -4.83
CA ASN A 19 -63.66 7.27 -5.84
C ASN A 19 -63.45 8.44 -6.82
N ALA A 20 -64.49 9.17 -7.20
CA ALA A 20 -64.38 10.38 -8.03
C ALA A 20 -63.68 11.55 -7.29
N GLN A 21 -63.88 11.67 -5.97
CA GLN A 21 -63.17 12.64 -5.13
C GLN A 21 -61.72 12.25 -4.88
N ARG A 22 -61.39 10.94 -4.87
CA ARG A 22 -60.02 10.44 -4.73
C ARG A 22 -59.19 10.64 -6.01
N PHE A 23 -59.83 10.60 -7.19
CA PHE A 23 -59.18 10.82 -8.49
C PHE A 23 -58.91 12.31 -8.79
N ARG A 24 -59.76 13.24 -8.30
CA ARG A 24 -59.56 14.69 -8.49
C ARG A 24 -58.47 15.34 -7.63
N ARG A 25 -57.86 14.63 -6.69
CA ARG A 25 -56.76 15.18 -5.87
C ARG A 25 -55.37 14.92 -6.48
N VAL A 26 -55.30 14.41 -7.72
CA VAL A 26 -54.03 14.01 -8.37
C VAL A 26 -53.68 14.91 -9.57
N GLU A 27 -54.51 15.91 -9.90
CA GLU A 27 -54.19 16.85 -10.98
C GLU A 27 -54.06 18.27 -10.42
N ASN A 28 -52.79 18.68 -10.33
CA ASN A 28 -52.28 20.06 -10.34
C ASN A 28 -52.38 20.86 -9.04
N ASP A 29 -51.26 20.93 -8.32
CA ASP A 29 -50.77 22.12 -7.59
C ASP A 29 -49.34 21.92 -7.00
N ASP A 30 -48.74 20.71 -7.08
CA ASP A 30 -47.42 20.43 -6.46
C ASP A 30 -46.22 20.38 -7.46
N ASP A 31 -46.44 20.49 -8.77
CA ASP A 31 -45.37 20.27 -9.76
C ASP A 31 -44.40 21.47 -9.89
N ASP A 32 -44.87 22.72 -9.79
CA ASP A 32 -44.01 23.90 -9.90
C ASP A 32 -43.08 24.08 -8.69
N ASP A 33 -43.57 23.81 -7.47
CA ASP A 33 -42.74 23.88 -6.25
C ASP A 33 -41.68 22.75 -6.21
N THR A 34 -41.99 21.59 -6.79
CA THR A 34 -41.05 20.46 -6.89
C THR A 34 -39.94 20.73 -7.92
N ILE A 35 -40.28 21.34 -9.06
CA ILE A 35 -39.28 21.75 -10.06
C ILE A 35 -38.41 22.90 -9.52
N ILE A 36 -39.00 23.89 -8.86
CA ILE A 36 -38.25 25.04 -8.30
C ILE A 36 -37.31 24.60 -7.18
N SER A 37 -37.74 23.68 -6.30
CA SER A 37 -36.87 23.10 -5.27
C SER A 37 -35.74 22.26 -5.87
N ALA A 38 -36.03 21.41 -6.86
CA ALA A 38 -35.00 20.64 -7.55
C ALA A 38 -33.97 21.54 -8.28
N LEU A 39 -34.42 22.63 -8.92
CA LEU A 39 -33.52 23.60 -9.56
C LEU A 39 -32.68 24.37 -8.54
N ARG A 40 -33.24 24.69 -7.37
CA ARG A 40 -32.52 25.32 -6.27
C ARG A 40 -31.47 24.38 -5.67
N ASP A 41 -31.77 23.09 -5.58
CA ASP A 41 -30.83 22.07 -5.12
C ASP A 41 -29.69 21.86 -6.11
N VAL A 42 -29.97 21.82 -7.42
CA VAL A 42 -28.93 21.79 -8.47
C VAL A 42 -28.08 23.06 -8.46
N SER A 43 -28.67 24.24 -8.20
CA SER A 43 -27.92 25.49 -8.06
C SER A 43 -27.05 25.56 -6.80
N ASN A 44 -27.39 24.77 -5.76
CA ASN A 44 -26.66 24.71 -4.50
C ASN A 44 -25.71 23.51 -4.41
N GLN A 45 -25.65 22.66 -5.45
CA GLN A 45 -24.75 21.51 -5.47
C GLN A 45 -23.30 21.97 -5.43
N THR A 46 -22.59 21.53 -4.40
CA THR A 46 -21.15 21.66 -4.31
C THR A 46 -20.50 20.58 -5.19
N LYS A 47 -19.28 20.81 -5.65
CA LYS A 47 -18.51 19.78 -6.37
C LYS A 47 -18.23 18.54 -5.51
N ALA A 48 -18.33 18.65 -4.19
CA ALA A 48 -18.27 17.51 -3.28
C ALA A 48 -19.50 16.59 -3.42
N ASP A 49 -20.67 17.15 -3.76
CA ASP A 49 -21.91 16.40 -3.94
C ASP A 49 -21.88 15.54 -5.21
N THR A 50 -21.21 16.00 -6.29
CA THR A 50 -21.05 15.19 -7.52
C THR A 50 -20.21 13.94 -7.30
N LEU A 51 -19.31 13.99 -6.32
CA LEU A 51 -18.47 12.88 -5.90
C LEU A 51 -19.13 12.00 -4.81
N ASN A 52 -20.33 12.34 -4.34
CA ASN A 52 -21.00 11.70 -3.20
C ASN A 52 -20.13 11.64 -1.93
N LEU A 53 -19.34 12.69 -1.69
CA LEU A 53 -18.52 12.77 -0.49
C LEU A 53 -19.38 13.08 0.76
N PRO A 54 -18.89 12.78 1.97
CA PRO A 54 -19.57 13.18 3.20
C PRO A 54 -19.81 14.69 3.26
N ALA A 55 -20.92 15.13 3.88
CA ALA A 55 -21.29 16.55 3.97
C ALA A 55 -20.22 17.45 4.63
N ASN A 56 -19.34 16.88 5.47
CA ASN A 56 -18.22 17.59 6.10
C ASN A 56 -16.94 17.61 5.24
N ALA A 57 -16.94 17.09 4.01
CA ALA A 57 -15.77 17.07 3.13
C ALA A 57 -15.25 18.48 2.82
N SER A 58 -16.15 19.46 2.68
CA SER A 58 -15.80 20.86 2.46
C SER A 58 -15.03 21.50 3.62
N THR A 59 -15.17 20.96 4.84
CA THR A 59 -14.38 21.38 6.01
C THR A 59 -12.92 20.89 5.92
N ILE A 60 -12.69 19.79 5.22
CA ILE A 60 -11.36 19.21 5.02
C ILE A 60 -10.67 19.86 3.82
N ARG A 61 -11.41 20.07 2.72
CA ARG A 61 -10.93 20.71 1.50
C ARG A 61 -12.01 21.59 0.90
N GLU A 62 -11.76 22.89 0.80
CA GLU A 62 -12.74 23.85 0.29
C GLU A 62 -12.95 23.73 -1.23
N ASN A 63 -11.88 23.52 -2.00
CA ASN A 63 -11.93 23.47 -3.47
C ASN A 63 -11.72 22.05 -3.99
N ILE A 64 -12.78 21.26 -3.95
CA ILE A 64 -12.82 19.92 -4.53
C ILE A 64 -13.19 20.02 -6.01
N THR A 65 -12.45 19.32 -6.87
CA THR A 65 -12.70 19.24 -8.31
C THR A 65 -13.11 17.82 -8.71
N ASP A 66 -13.88 17.69 -9.80
CA ASP A 66 -14.32 16.39 -10.32
C ASP A 66 -13.86 16.25 -11.78
N THR A 67 -12.56 15.97 -11.94
CA THR A 67 -11.90 15.79 -13.25
C THR A 67 -11.43 14.35 -13.46
N PHE A 68 -11.36 13.56 -12.39
CA PHE A 68 -10.88 12.18 -12.41
C PHE A 68 -11.84 11.24 -13.16
N SER A 69 -11.29 10.40 -14.05
CA SER A 69 -12.04 9.36 -14.78
C SER A 69 -11.49 7.96 -14.52
N CYS A 70 -12.40 7.00 -14.33
CA CYS A 70 -12.10 5.57 -14.26
C CYS A 70 -11.94 4.90 -15.65
N GLU A 71 -12.06 5.66 -16.73
CA GLU A 71 -11.94 5.12 -18.09
C GLU A 71 -10.55 4.50 -18.33
N ASN A 72 -10.52 3.32 -18.95
CA ASN A 72 -9.30 2.54 -19.23
C ASN A 72 -8.45 2.19 -18.00
N ARG A 73 -9.05 2.23 -16.80
CA ARG A 73 -8.39 1.83 -15.55
C ARG A 73 -8.85 0.44 -15.12
N THR A 74 -7.94 -0.34 -14.56
CA THR A 74 -8.27 -1.64 -13.97
C THR A 74 -8.96 -1.45 -12.62
N TYR A 75 -9.48 -2.53 -12.05
CA TYR A 75 -9.93 -2.51 -10.66
C TYR A 75 -8.80 -2.03 -9.74
N GLY A 76 -9.11 -1.11 -8.82
CA GLY A 76 -8.15 -0.61 -7.85
C GLY A 76 -8.44 0.78 -7.30
N TYR A 77 -7.47 1.30 -6.55
CA TYR A 77 -7.49 2.60 -5.89
C TYR A 77 -6.61 3.59 -6.65
N TYR A 78 -7.08 4.81 -6.82
CA TYR A 78 -6.42 5.83 -7.61
C TYR A 78 -6.41 7.16 -6.86
N ALA A 79 -5.21 7.65 -6.57
CA ALA A 79 -4.98 8.98 -6.04
C ALA A 79 -5.46 10.04 -7.04
N ASP A 80 -6.20 11.03 -6.55
CA ASP A 80 -6.63 12.17 -7.35
C ASP A 80 -5.62 13.33 -7.24
N VAL A 81 -4.78 13.46 -8.26
CA VAL A 81 -3.72 14.46 -8.31
C VAL A 81 -4.28 15.89 -8.39
N ASP A 82 -5.44 16.08 -9.02
CA ASP A 82 -6.07 17.40 -9.16
C ASP A 82 -6.63 17.90 -7.82
N ASN A 83 -6.87 16.98 -6.88
CA ASN A 83 -7.25 17.27 -5.50
C ASN A 83 -6.10 17.06 -4.50
N GLU A 84 -4.84 17.15 -4.95
CA GLU A 84 -3.63 17.02 -4.13
C GLU A 84 -3.61 15.72 -3.31
N CYS A 85 -4.19 14.65 -3.86
CA CYS A 85 -4.31 13.33 -3.24
C CYS A 85 -5.08 13.34 -1.91
N GLN A 86 -5.72 14.45 -1.52
CA GLN A 86 -6.67 14.49 -0.40
C GLN A 86 -7.92 13.67 -0.72
N VAL A 87 -8.26 13.55 -2.00
CA VAL A 87 -9.33 12.70 -2.53
C VAL A 87 -8.69 11.52 -3.27
N PHE A 88 -9.34 10.36 -3.20
CA PHE A 88 -8.99 9.19 -4.00
C PHE A 88 -10.25 8.47 -4.47
N HIS A 89 -10.09 7.64 -5.50
CA HIS A 89 -11.20 6.93 -6.13
C HIS A 89 -10.95 5.43 -6.19
N VAL A 90 -12.03 4.67 -6.05
CA VAL A 90 -12.06 3.24 -6.33
C VAL A 90 -12.77 3.03 -7.66
N CYS A 91 -12.08 2.41 -8.61
CA CYS A 91 -12.65 2.04 -9.90
C CYS A 91 -12.97 0.54 -9.93
N LEU A 92 -14.15 0.17 -10.40
CA LEU A 92 -14.55 -1.22 -10.64
C LEU A 92 -15.12 -1.37 -12.06
N PRO A 93 -14.30 -1.85 -13.02
CA PRO A 93 -14.77 -2.24 -14.33
C PRO A 93 -15.73 -3.43 -14.22
N SER A 94 -16.89 -3.34 -14.87
CA SER A 94 -17.92 -4.37 -14.90
C SER A 94 -18.58 -4.42 -16.27
N GLN A 95 -19.35 -5.47 -16.51
CA GLN A 95 -20.16 -5.61 -17.73
C GLN A 95 -21.62 -5.76 -17.33
N THR A 96 -22.46 -4.96 -17.98
CA THR A 96 -23.92 -5.10 -17.84
C THR A 96 -24.38 -6.44 -18.44
N PRO A 97 -25.57 -6.95 -18.07
CA PRO A 97 -26.13 -8.16 -18.70
C PRO A 97 -26.27 -8.06 -20.22
N SER A 98 -26.35 -6.84 -20.76
CA SER A 98 -26.40 -6.55 -22.19
C SER A 98 -25.03 -6.57 -22.88
N GLY A 99 -23.93 -6.86 -22.15
CA GLY A 99 -22.56 -6.90 -22.68
C GLY A 99 -21.89 -5.52 -22.85
N ARG A 100 -22.50 -4.44 -22.34
CA ARG A 100 -21.85 -3.11 -22.33
C ARG A 100 -20.88 -3.00 -21.17
N ASN A 101 -19.65 -2.58 -21.46
CA ASN A 101 -18.67 -2.22 -20.45
C ASN A 101 -19.15 -0.98 -19.69
N VAL A 102 -19.16 -1.09 -18.36
CA VAL A 102 -19.46 0.00 -17.44
C VAL A 102 -18.37 0.02 -16.38
N THR A 103 -18.07 1.18 -15.81
CA THR A 103 -17.08 1.26 -14.74
C THR A 103 -17.70 2.05 -13.61
N TYR A 104 -17.78 1.43 -12.44
CA TYR A 104 -18.26 2.08 -11.23
C TYR A 104 -17.11 2.86 -10.60
N ARG A 105 -17.42 4.07 -10.11
CA ARG A 105 -16.50 4.96 -9.41
C ARG A 105 -17.07 5.25 -8.04
N TRP A 106 -16.26 5.10 -7.00
CA TRP A 106 -16.53 5.63 -5.66
C TRP A 106 -15.42 6.58 -5.28
N SER A 107 -15.77 7.69 -4.64
CA SER A 107 -14.83 8.73 -4.24
C SER A 107 -14.79 8.83 -2.73
N PHE A 108 -13.60 9.05 -2.20
CA PHE A 108 -13.35 9.13 -0.77
C PHE A 108 -12.41 10.31 -0.50
N ILE A 109 -12.54 10.90 0.69
CA ILE A 109 -11.67 11.97 1.16
C ILE A 109 -10.89 11.47 2.38
N CYS A 110 -9.57 11.65 2.36
CA CYS A 110 -8.73 11.36 3.51
C CYS A 110 -9.01 12.38 4.63
N PRO A 111 -8.83 12.01 5.92
CA PRO A 111 -8.89 12.96 7.03
C PRO A 111 -7.93 14.15 6.87
N SER A 112 -8.20 15.22 7.61
CA SER A 112 -7.30 16.38 7.68
C SER A 112 -5.86 15.95 7.98
N GLU A 113 -4.90 16.63 7.34
CA GLU A 113 -3.45 16.37 7.45
C GLU A 113 -2.95 15.03 6.87
N THR A 114 -3.82 14.29 6.17
CA THR A 114 -3.45 13.05 5.50
C THR A 114 -3.81 13.10 4.02
N VAL A 115 -3.01 12.42 3.21
CA VAL A 115 -3.19 12.27 1.76
C VAL A 115 -3.14 10.79 1.40
N PHE A 116 -3.79 10.42 0.31
CA PHE A 116 -3.78 9.06 -0.18
C PHE A 116 -2.42 8.73 -0.79
N ASN A 117 -1.68 7.84 -0.13
CA ASN A 117 -0.43 7.30 -0.64
C ASN A 117 -0.75 6.15 -1.61
N GLN A 118 -0.50 6.37 -2.90
CA GLN A 118 -0.77 5.39 -3.95
C GLN A 118 0.11 4.13 -3.84
N GLU A 119 1.33 4.25 -3.31
CA GLU A 119 2.25 3.12 -3.09
C GLU A 119 1.73 2.22 -1.96
N ALA A 120 1.30 2.81 -0.86
CA ALA A 120 0.78 2.09 0.29
C ALA A 120 -0.72 1.73 0.20
N LEU A 121 -1.42 2.26 -0.81
CA LEU A 121 -2.88 2.13 -1.03
C LEU A 121 -3.71 2.52 0.20
N THR A 122 -3.28 3.55 0.94
CA THR A 122 -3.95 4.03 2.15
C THR A 122 -3.69 5.52 2.38
N CYS A 123 -4.52 6.18 3.20
CA CYS A 123 -4.23 7.54 3.64
C CYS A 123 -3.08 7.53 4.66
N THR A 124 -2.03 8.30 4.39
CA THR A 124 -0.89 8.51 5.31
C THR A 124 -0.68 10.00 5.56
N ARG A 125 0.16 10.35 6.53
CA ARG A 125 0.59 11.74 6.69
C ARG A 125 1.40 12.16 5.47
N VAL A 126 1.35 13.45 5.13
CA VAL A 126 2.07 14.01 3.98
C VAL A 126 3.57 13.70 4.05
N ALA A 127 4.17 13.71 5.25
CA ALA A 127 5.59 13.40 5.45
C ALA A 127 5.96 11.93 5.18
N ASP A 128 5.00 11.02 5.30
CA ASP A 128 5.17 9.57 5.10
C ASP A 128 4.56 9.13 3.75
N SER A 129 4.20 10.10 2.88
CA SER A 129 3.64 9.85 1.56
C SER A 129 4.68 10.14 0.48
N ILE A 130 4.55 9.42 -0.64
CA ILE A 130 5.16 9.84 -1.91
C ILE A 130 4.61 11.23 -2.32
N ASP A 131 5.34 11.96 -3.17
CA ASP A 131 4.82 13.17 -3.79
C ASP A 131 3.54 12.80 -4.56
N CYS A 132 2.46 13.54 -4.32
CA CYS A 132 1.18 13.30 -4.95
C CYS A 132 1.28 13.23 -6.47
N LYS A 133 2.18 14.03 -7.08
CA LYS A 133 2.41 14.03 -8.53
C LYS A 133 2.99 12.74 -9.07
N ASP A 134 3.71 11.99 -8.24
CA ASP A 134 4.33 10.72 -8.59
C ASP A 134 3.36 9.54 -8.41
N SER A 135 2.18 9.77 -7.81
CA SER A 135 1.16 8.74 -7.62
C SER A 135 0.85 7.92 -8.89
N PRO A 136 0.71 8.51 -10.10
CA PRO A 136 0.44 7.74 -11.31
C PRO A 136 1.47 6.64 -11.61
N ASP A 137 2.73 6.82 -11.21
CA ASP A 137 3.78 5.83 -11.41
C ASP A 137 3.52 4.54 -10.62
N PHE A 138 2.75 4.63 -9.54
CA PHE A 138 2.39 3.52 -8.65
C PHE A 138 1.03 2.89 -8.97
N TYR A 139 0.29 3.36 -9.99
CA TYR A 139 -1.00 2.77 -10.38
C TYR A 139 -0.90 1.29 -10.76
N HIS A 140 0.28 0.81 -11.16
CA HIS A 140 0.53 -0.58 -11.49
C HIS A 140 0.32 -1.53 -10.29
N LEU A 141 0.46 -1.04 -9.05
CA LEU A 141 0.23 -1.83 -7.83
C LEU A 141 -1.22 -2.28 -7.68
N ASN A 142 -2.17 -1.60 -8.32
CA ASN A 142 -3.56 -2.06 -8.37
C ASN A 142 -3.72 -3.45 -9.01
N MET A 143 -2.80 -3.84 -9.89
CA MET A 143 -2.79 -5.18 -10.47
C MET A 143 -2.41 -6.27 -9.46
N GLU A 144 -1.89 -5.92 -8.30
CA GLU A 144 -1.52 -6.88 -7.25
C GLU A 144 -2.69 -7.19 -6.30
N ILE A 145 -3.73 -6.36 -6.33
CA ILE A 145 -4.92 -6.53 -5.48
C ILE A 145 -5.61 -7.85 -5.82
N GLY A 146 -5.82 -8.69 -4.81
CA GLY A 146 -6.51 -9.97 -4.95
C GLY A 146 -5.68 -11.11 -5.55
N LYS A 147 -4.38 -10.90 -5.82
CA LYS A 147 -3.49 -12.02 -6.20
C LYS A 147 -3.17 -12.85 -4.97
N GLU A 148 -3.46 -14.15 -5.03
CA GLU A 148 -2.98 -15.10 -4.03
C GLU A 148 -1.46 -15.30 -4.22
N THR A 149 -0.66 -14.88 -3.25
CA THR A 149 0.76 -15.25 -3.25
C THR A 149 0.85 -16.75 -3.06
N ASN A 150 1.33 -17.49 -4.06
CA ASN A 150 1.60 -18.92 -3.92
C ASN A 150 2.52 -19.13 -2.72
N LYS A 151 2.00 -19.73 -1.64
CA LYS A 151 2.73 -19.93 -0.37
C LYS A 151 4.11 -20.55 -0.56
N THR A 152 4.28 -21.35 -1.62
CA THR A 152 5.53 -21.98 -2.05
C THR A 152 6.70 -20.98 -2.25
N GLU A 153 6.44 -19.77 -2.76
CA GLU A 153 7.49 -18.76 -2.97
C GLU A 153 7.95 -18.13 -1.67
N GLN A 154 7.05 -17.95 -0.70
CA GLN A 154 7.39 -17.45 0.63
C GLN A 154 8.16 -18.49 1.45
N THR A 155 7.83 -19.78 1.32
CA THR A 155 8.61 -20.86 1.96
C THR A 155 10.01 -20.91 1.39
N ASN A 156 10.16 -20.82 0.07
CA ASN A 156 11.47 -20.81 -0.59
C ASN A 156 12.30 -19.57 -0.21
N LYS A 157 11.70 -18.37 -0.10
CA LYS A 157 12.41 -17.15 0.33
C LYS A 157 12.83 -17.23 1.81
N LYS A 158 11.97 -17.74 2.70
CA LYS A 158 12.29 -17.96 4.12
C LYS A 158 13.33 -19.07 4.33
N GLU A 159 13.25 -20.15 3.55
CA GLU A 159 14.19 -21.26 3.59
C GLU A 159 15.57 -20.84 3.05
N ASN A 160 15.61 -20.10 1.95
CA ASN A 160 16.85 -19.53 1.42
C ASN A 160 17.50 -18.53 2.39
N ARG A 161 16.72 -17.65 3.04
CA ARG A 161 17.23 -16.75 4.09
C ARG A 161 17.78 -17.52 5.30
N LYS A 162 17.13 -18.61 5.71
CA LYS A 162 17.63 -19.51 6.79
C LYS A 162 18.90 -20.25 6.39
N ILE A 163 19.00 -20.74 5.16
CA ILE A 163 20.20 -21.43 4.64
C ILE A 163 21.38 -20.46 4.54
N GLN A 164 21.13 -19.20 4.15
CA GLN A 164 22.16 -18.16 4.09
C GLN A 164 22.69 -17.78 5.49
N LYS A 165 21.80 -17.57 6.48
CA LYS A 165 22.20 -17.33 7.88
C LYS A 165 23.05 -18.47 8.45
N ARG A 166 22.63 -19.73 8.25
CA ARG A 166 23.40 -20.92 8.67
C ARG A 166 24.77 -21.04 7.99
N LYS A 167 24.91 -20.66 6.72
CA LYS A 167 26.21 -20.63 6.02
C LYS A 167 27.12 -19.53 6.55
N GLN A 168 26.57 -18.39 6.94
CA GLN A 168 27.34 -17.28 7.50
C GLN A 168 27.80 -17.58 8.94
N GLU A 169 26.96 -18.22 9.75
CA GLU A 169 27.32 -18.72 11.09
C GLU A 169 28.45 -19.75 11.04
N LYS A 170 28.35 -20.77 10.17
CA LYS A 170 29.44 -21.74 9.97
C LYS A 170 30.74 -21.12 9.46
N ARG A 171 30.66 -20.06 8.65
CA ARG A 171 31.84 -19.30 8.21
C ARG A 171 32.47 -18.50 9.36
N LYS A 172 31.66 -17.93 10.26
CA LYS A 172 32.14 -17.25 11.47
C LYS A 172 32.77 -18.24 12.46
N GLU A 173 32.16 -19.41 12.65
CA GLU A 173 32.73 -20.49 13.47
C GLU A 173 34.09 -20.97 12.94
N ASN A 174 34.21 -21.19 11.63
CA ASN A 174 35.49 -21.56 11.01
C ASN A 174 36.54 -20.44 11.15
N PHE A 175 36.15 -19.17 11.03
CA PHE A 175 37.06 -18.05 11.23
C PHE A 175 37.58 -17.95 12.67
N ILE A 176 36.73 -18.24 13.66
CA ILE A 176 37.13 -18.31 15.07
C ILE A 176 38.09 -19.49 15.28
N MET A 177 37.80 -20.65 14.68
CA MET A 177 38.66 -21.83 14.76
C MET A 177 40.05 -21.59 14.15
N ASP A 178 40.12 -20.96 12.98
CA ASP A 178 41.38 -20.66 12.29
C ASP A 178 42.24 -19.65 13.08
N ASN A 179 41.62 -18.65 13.74
CA ASN A 179 42.33 -17.68 14.57
C ASN A 179 42.84 -18.28 15.89
N VAL A 180 42.09 -19.20 16.51
CA VAL A 180 42.54 -19.93 17.71
C VAL A 180 43.75 -20.82 17.38
N VAL A 181 43.72 -21.49 16.23
CA VAL A 181 44.84 -22.31 15.75
C VAL A 181 46.09 -21.44 15.47
N MET A 182 45.91 -20.24 14.91
CA MET A 182 47.02 -19.31 14.66
C MET A 182 47.63 -18.76 15.96
N THR A 183 46.82 -18.46 16.98
CA THR A 183 47.34 -17.98 18.28
C THR A 183 48.17 -19.01 19.03
N ASN A 184 47.86 -20.31 18.90
CA ASN A 184 48.63 -21.37 19.56
C ASN A 184 50.00 -21.58 18.92
N VAL A 185 50.09 -21.48 17.59
CA VAL A 185 51.37 -21.56 16.86
C VAL A 185 52.24 -20.33 17.14
N VAL A 186 51.65 -19.13 17.26
CA VAL A 186 52.39 -17.90 17.63
C VAL A 186 52.88 -17.96 19.08
N ARG A 187 52.11 -18.54 20.00
CA ARG A 187 52.51 -18.71 21.41
C ARG A 187 53.74 -19.60 21.58
N ASP A 188 53.94 -20.56 20.67
CA ASP A 188 55.09 -21.47 20.69
C ASP A 188 56.33 -20.87 19.95
N ILE A 189 56.20 -19.70 19.29
CA ILE A 189 57.28 -19.02 18.55
C ILE A 189 57.86 -17.81 19.32
N VAL A 190 57.23 -17.34 20.41
CA VAL A 190 57.80 -16.25 21.22
C VAL A 190 58.96 -16.79 22.05
N HIS A 191 60.16 -16.64 21.48
CA HIS A 191 61.45 -16.83 22.13
C HIS A 191 61.52 -16.01 23.44
N ASP A 192 62.14 -16.58 24.47
CA ASP A 192 62.25 -16.06 25.85
C ASP A 192 62.85 -14.63 26.00
N GLU A 193 63.27 -13.99 24.90
CA GLU A 193 64.03 -12.75 24.89
C GLU A 193 63.21 -11.45 24.92
N LEU A 194 61.88 -11.49 24.67
CA LEU A 194 61.05 -10.28 24.69
C LEU A 194 60.22 -10.10 25.97
N LYS A 195 60.31 -11.05 26.91
CA LYS A 195 59.56 -11.04 28.17
C LYS A 195 60.13 -10.05 29.20
N ASP A 196 61.41 -9.73 29.11
CA ASP A 196 62.08 -8.81 30.05
C ASP A 196 61.89 -7.33 29.70
N HIS A 197 61.50 -7.00 28.46
CA HIS A 197 61.24 -5.62 28.05
C HIS A 197 59.85 -5.09 28.41
N LEU A 198 58.93 -5.94 28.86
CA LEU A 198 57.57 -5.56 29.30
C LEU A 198 57.44 -5.33 30.81
N LYS A 199 58.52 -5.49 31.59
CA LYS A 199 58.52 -5.29 33.06
C LYS A 199 58.54 -3.82 33.51
N ALA A 200 58.57 -2.85 32.59
CA ALA A 200 58.79 -1.44 32.92
C ALA A 200 57.55 -0.53 32.75
N VAL A 201 56.34 -1.06 32.87
CA VAL A 201 55.13 -0.22 33.02
C VAL A 201 54.31 -0.73 34.21
N GLU A 202 54.78 -0.45 35.42
CA GLU A 202 53.93 -0.42 36.61
C GLU A 202 53.28 0.96 36.72
N LEU A 203 52.02 1.07 36.29
CA LEU A 203 51.10 2.10 36.73
C LEU A 203 50.13 1.46 37.75
N THR A 204 50.52 1.61 39.01
CA THR A 204 49.70 1.75 40.22
C THR A 204 48.38 0.97 40.30
N LYS A 205 48.39 -0.07 41.16
CA LYS A 205 47.21 -0.63 41.81
C LYS A 205 46.59 0.43 42.74
N ASP A 206 45.48 1.01 42.35
CA ASP A 206 44.40 1.31 43.29
C ASP A 206 43.19 0.46 42.88
N GLY A 207 42.70 -0.30 43.85
CA GLY A 207 41.78 -1.40 43.61
C GLY A 207 40.43 -0.94 43.07
N LYS A 208 40.08 -1.46 41.90
CA LYS A 208 38.87 -2.26 41.63
C LYS A 208 38.94 -2.74 40.18
N ASP A 209 38.49 -3.98 39.99
CA ASP A 209 38.11 -4.58 38.71
C ASP A 209 39.22 -5.24 37.86
N SER A 210 39.50 -6.49 38.22
CA SER A 210 39.54 -7.60 37.25
C SER A 210 38.98 -8.82 38.00
N PRO A 211 38.00 -9.56 37.46
CA PRO A 211 38.31 -10.47 36.36
C PRO A 211 37.22 -10.54 35.27
N LEU A 212 37.56 -11.23 34.17
CA LEU A 212 36.63 -11.83 33.22
C LEU A 212 35.27 -12.18 33.86
N LEU A 213 34.18 -11.81 33.21
CA LEU A 213 33.18 -12.76 32.73
C LEU A 213 32.14 -12.03 31.88
N ILE A 214 31.74 -12.74 30.83
CA ILE A 214 30.57 -12.51 30.01
C ILE A 214 29.36 -12.28 30.93
N GLU A 215 28.47 -11.38 30.48
CA GLU A 215 27.06 -11.22 30.87
C GLU A 215 26.72 -10.00 31.75
N ALA A 216 25.69 -9.29 31.29
CA ALA A 216 24.93 -8.20 31.91
C ALA A 216 25.47 -6.75 31.79
N VAL A 217 25.14 -6.09 30.67
CA VAL A 217 24.34 -4.83 30.70
C VAL A 217 23.36 -4.88 29.52
N ILE A 218 22.16 -5.40 29.78
CA ILE A 218 20.93 -5.08 29.04
C ILE A 218 20.28 -3.93 29.79
N GLU A 219 19.88 -2.91 29.02
CA GLU A 219 18.97 -1.77 29.27
C GLU A 219 19.69 -0.52 28.76
N SER A 220 19.34 0.05 27.61
CA SER A 220 18.03 0.18 26.98
C SER A 220 18.28 0.79 25.59
N ILE A 221 17.71 0.19 24.53
CA ILE A 221 17.40 0.72 23.18
C ILE A 221 17.18 -0.51 22.28
N ASP A 222 16.00 -0.65 21.70
CA ASP A 222 15.58 -1.82 20.92
C ASP A 222 16.43 -2.05 19.65
N PRO A 223 17.04 -3.23 19.46
CA PRO A 223 17.91 -3.54 18.31
C PRO A 223 17.15 -3.90 17.01
N GLU A 224 15.82 -3.97 17.02
CA GLU A 224 15.05 -4.42 15.83
C GLU A 224 15.00 -3.38 14.69
N VAL A 225 15.27 -2.10 14.95
CA VAL A 225 15.05 -1.03 13.96
C VAL A 225 16.27 -0.79 13.06
N GLU A 226 17.49 -0.96 13.58
CA GLU A 226 18.73 -0.71 12.79
C GLU A 226 19.07 -1.85 11.82
N ASP A 227 18.66 -3.08 12.16
CA ASP A 227 18.91 -4.26 11.32
C ASP A 227 18.04 -4.27 10.05
N VAL A 228 16.84 -3.68 10.07
CA VAL A 228 15.92 -3.69 8.93
C VAL A 228 16.36 -2.71 7.84
N GLU A 229 16.75 -1.48 8.19
CA GLU A 229 17.22 -0.48 7.22
C GLU A 229 18.56 -0.88 6.57
N MET A 230 19.45 -1.51 7.33
CA MET A 230 20.74 -1.95 6.82
C MET A 230 20.61 -3.19 5.93
N GLU A 231 19.63 -4.06 6.20
CA GLU A 231 19.29 -5.20 5.34
C GLU A 231 18.54 -4.75 4.07
N GLN A 232 17.62 -3.77 4.15
CA GLN A 232 16.95 -3.19 2.97
C GLN A 232 17.95 -2.53 2.02
N ARG A 233 18.90 -1.73 2.54
CA ARG A 233 19.97 -1.14 1.71
C ARG A 233 20.82 -2.20 1.01
N ARG A 234 21.09 -3.34 1.68
CA ARG A 234 21.82 -4.46 1.08
C ARG A 234 20.99 -5.23 0.05
N GLU A 235 19.68 -5.38 0.26
CA GLU A 235 18.78 -6.01 -0.72
C GLU A 235 18.66 -5.14 -1.98
N GLU A 236 18.50 -3.82 -1.84
CA GLU A 236 18.47 -2.87 -2.96
C GLU A 236 19.79 -2.85 -3.76
N GLU A 237 20.92 -2.89 -3.07
CA GLU A 237 22.24 -2.92 -3.72
C GLU A 237 22.49 -4.25 -4.45
N MET A 238 22.00 -5.37 -3.88
CA MET A 238 22.06 -6.69 -4.51
C MET A 238 21.16 -6.78 -5.75
N ASP A 239 19.95 -6.24 -5.69
CA ASP A 239 19.02 -6.20 -6.83
C ASP A 239 19.56 -5.32 -7.95
N ARG A 240 20.19 -4.18 -7.63
CA ARG A 240 20.91 -3.36 -8.60
C ARG A 240 22.05 -4.14 -9.27
N MET A 241 22.85 -4.89 -8.51
CA MET A 241 23.92 -5.73 -9.07
C MET A 241 23.39 -6.87 -9.96
N ILE A 242 22.27 -7.50 -9.60
CA ILE A 242 21.62 -8.55 -10.39
C ILE A 242 21.10 -7.98 -11.71
N MET A 243 20.45 -6.81 -11.67
CA MET A 243 19.96 -6.15 -12.88
C MET A 243 21.11 -5.81 -13.83
N GLU A 244 22.22 -5.25 -13.33
CA GLU A 244 23.40 -4.98 -14.17
C GLU A 244 23.98 -6.25 -14.81
N ARG A 245 24.05 -7.35 -14.06
CA ARG A 245 24.57 -8.63 -14.56
C ARG A 245 23.65 -9.21 -15.64
N ASN A 246 22.34 -9.11 -15.46
CA ASN A 246 21.34 -9.54 -16.44
C ASN A 246 21.41 -8.71 -17.72
N VAL A 247 21.60 -7.39 -17.61
CA VAL A 247 21.79 -6.49 -18.76
C VAL A 247 23.08 -6.82 -19.52
N ARG A 248 24.19 -7.09 -18.81
CA ARG A 248 25.46 -7.52 -19.44
C ARG A 248 25.31 -8.86 -20.16
N ASN A 249 24.62 -9.83 -19.54
CA ASN A 249 24.35 -11.13 -20.15
C ASN A 249 23.44 -11.01 -21.38
N ALA A 250 22.39 -10.18 -21.32
CA ALA A 250 21.52 -9.92 -22.48
C ALA A 250 22.28 -9.27 -23.65
N ARG A 251 23.21 -8.35 -23.36
CA ARG A 251 24.10 -7.76 -24.38
C ARG A 251 25.06 -8.79 -24.98
N ASN A 252 25.57 -9.73 -24.18
CA ASN A 252 26.43 -10.81 -24.65
C ASN A 252 25.68 -11.85 -25.49
N MET A 253 24.43 -12.18 -25.15
CA MET A 253 23.59 -13.07 -25.95
C MET A 253 23.23 -12.47 -27.31
N LYS A 254 22.99 -11.15 -27.39
CA LYS A 254 22.79 -10.45 -28.67
C LYS A 254 24.04 -10.47 -29.57
N ARG A 255 25.25 -10.48 -29.00
CA ARG A 255 26.51 -10.59 -29.75
C ARG A 255 26.84 -12.02 -30.20
N GLY A 256 26.34 -13.04 -29.48
CA GLY A 256 26.55 -14.45 -29.83
C GLY A 256 25.68 -14.99 -30.98
N SER A 257 24.63 -14.26 -31.37
CA SER A 257 23.70 -14.67 -32.43
C SER A 257 24.16 -14.30 -33.86
N MET A 258 25.26 -13.56 -34.03
CA MET A 258 25.87 -13.28 -35.35
C MET A 258 27.10 -14.16 -35.56
N ARG A 259 26.91 -15.48 -35.63
CA ARG A 259 27.92 -16.40 -36.19
C ARG A 259 27.40 -16.87 -37.54
N PHE A 260 28.06 -16.36 -38.58
CA PHE A 260 27.88 -16.69 -40.00
C PHE A 260 27.68 -18.19 -40.22
N LYS A 261 26.57 -18.57 -40.88
CA LYS A 261 26.52 -19.80 -41.67
C LYS A 261 27.30 -19.54 -42.96
N SER A 262 28.47 -20.13 -43.07
CA SER A 262 29.13 -20.36 -44.35
C SER A 262 28.82 -21.80 -44.74
N ASP A 263 27.82 -22.00 -45.60
CA ASP A 263 27.59 -23.28 -46.25
C ASP A 263 27.94 -23.12 -47.74
N VAL A 264 28.67 -24.14 -48.19
CA VAL A 264 29.23 -24.42 -49.53
C VAL A 264 28.16 -24.50 -50.61
#